data_AF-A0A927JIE2-F1
#
_entry.id   AF-A0A927JIE2-F1
#
_cell.length_a   1.000
_cell.length_b   1.000
_cell.length_c   1.000
_cell.angle_alpha   90.00
_cell.angle_beta   90.00
_cell.angle_gamma   90.00
#
_symmetry.space_group_name_H-M   'P 1'
#
loop_
_entity.id
_entity.type
_entity.pdbx_description
1 polymer ?
#
loop_
_entity_poly.entity_id
_entity_poly.type
_entity_poly.pdbx_seq_one_letter_code
_entity_poly.pdbx_strand_id
1 'polypeptide(L)'
;MILATTKTLTIVGKDIHDISFFYAEINRVFMAEENWKLGESLDALDDMLRGGYGAIRGYPCVKLVWKDIGVARSSLGLEATRTYLRAKLERPDLYNVDWINDQLAALEAGTGQTYFEIILEIIAGHQSIELVSDELSPIMPAHQP
;
A
#
# COMPACT_ATOMS: atom_id res chain seq x y z
N MET A 1 -18.70 -28.54 3.27
CA MET A 1 -17.41 -28.11 2.69
C MET A 1 -17.67 -26.78 2.00
N ILE A 2 -17.38 -25.66 2.65
CA ILE A 2 -17.50 -24.35 2.02
C ILE A 2 -16.24 -24.20 1.16
N LEU A 3 -16.39 -24.16 -0.16
CA LEU A 3 -15.29 -23.75 -1.02
C LEU A 3 -14.98 -22.30 -0.62
N ALA A 4 -13.82 -22.06 -0.02
CA ALA A 4 -13.38 -20.70 0.29
C ALA A 4 -13.19 -19.99 -1.06
N THR A 5 -14.14 -19.14 -1.44
CA THR A 5 -14.04 -18.34 -2.66
C THR A 5 -12.86 -17.39 -2.50
N THR A 6 -11.85 -17.53 -3.36
CA THR A 6 -10.70 -16.63 -3.39
C THR A 6 -10.99 -15.50 -4.36
N LYS A 7 -10.85 -14.24 -3.91
CA LYS A 7 -10.93 -13.07 -4.80
C LYS A 7 -9.54 -12.82 -5.38
N THR A 8 -9.43 -12.67 -6.70
CA THR A 8 -8.18 -12.19 -7.31
C THR A 8 -8.37 -10.74 -7.75
N LEU A 9 -7.45 -9.88 -7.33
CA LEU A 9 -7.37 -8.47 -7.74
C LEU A 9 -6.02 -8.21 -8.40
N THR A 10 -5.95 -7.21 -9.28
CA THR A 10 -4.71 -6.87 -9.99
C THR A 10 -4.44 -5.37 -9.95
N ILE A 11 -3.31 -5.02 -9.36
CA ILE A 11 -2.68 -3.70 -9.43
C ILE A 11 -1.73 -3.66 -10.63
N VAL A 12 -1.80 -2.59 -11.40
CA VAL A 12 -0.96 -2.33 -12.58
C VAL A 12 0.07 -1.26 -12.23
N GLY A 13 1.27 -1.68 -11.88
CA GLY A 13 2.34 -0.80 -11.40
C GLY A 13 2.91 0.16 -12.43
N LYS A 14 2.83 -0.16 -13.72
CA LYS A 14 3.37 0.69 -14.80
C LYS A 14 2.72 2.08 -14.87
N ASP A 15 1.48 2.20 -14.39
CA ASP A 15 0.67 3.42 -14.42
C ASP A 15 0.81 4.21 -13.11
N ILE A 16 1.63 3.73 -12.16
CA ILE A 16 1.88 4.38 -10.87
C ILE A 16 3.13 5.25 -10.98
N HIS A 17 2.93 6.56 -11.00
CA HIS A 17 3.99 7.56 -11.15
C HIS A 17 4.30 8.33 -9.87
N ASP A 18 3.34 8.39 -8.94
CA ASP A 18 3.46 8.99 -7.62
C ASP A 18 2.39 8.40 -6.68
N ILE A 19 2.30 8.96 -5.47
CA ILE A 19 1.34 8.54 -4.44
C ILE A 19 -0.11 8.73 -4.90
N SER A 20 -0.44 9.84 -5.59
CA SER A 20 -1.79 10.10 -6.07
C SER A 20 -2.22 9.08 -7.14
N PHE A 21 -1.31 8.74 -8.07
CA PHE A 21 -1.54 7.66 -9.03
C PHE A 21 -1.68 6.28 -8.37
N PHE A 22 -0.93 6.02 -7.29
CA PHE A 22 -1.13 4.81 -6.49
C PHE A 22 -2.55 4.74 -5.91
N TYR A 23 -3.05 5.81 -5.27
CA TYR A 23 -4.41 5.80 -4.73
C TYR A 23 -5.49 5.81 -5.83
N ALA A 24 -5.23 6.38 -6.99
CA ALA A 24 -6.12 6.24 -8.14
C ALA A 24 -6.26 4.77 -8.56
N GLU A 25 -5.15 4.03 -8.57
CA GLU A 25 -5.12 2.60 -8.87
C GLU A 25 -5.78 1.77 -7.77
N ILE A 26 -5.53 2.07 -6.49
CA ILE A 26 -6.26 1.45 -5.37
C ILE A 26 -7.76 1.66 -5.50
N ASN A 27 -8.20 2.89 -5.81
CA ASN A 27 -9.62 3.17 -6.02
C ASN A 27 -10.20 2.40 -7.22
N ARG A 28 -9.45 2.27 -8.32
CA ARG A 28 -9.86 1.47 -9.48
C ARG A 28 -10.01 -0.01 -9.15
N VAL A 29 -9.12 -0.56 -8.34
CA VAL A 29 -9.05 -2.00 -8.04
C VAL A 29 -9.99 -2.42 -6.92
N PHE A 30 -10.03 -1.64 -5.85
CA PHE A 30 -10.74 -2.00 -4.61
C PHE A 30 -12.06 -1.26 -4.45
N MET A 31 -12.19 -0.04 -4.95
CA MET A 31 -13.31 0.85 -4.62
C MET A 31 -14.27 1.10 -5.78
N ALA A 32 -14.11 0.39 -6.91
CA ALA A 32 -14.89 0.64 -8.12
C ALA A 32 -16.41 0.47 -7.96
N GLU A 33 -16.85 -0.35 -7.00
CA GLU A 33 -18.27 -0.58 -6.68
C GLU A 33 -18.77 0.27 -5.49
N GLU A 34 -17.90 1.03 -4.86
CA GLU A 34 -18.25 1.94 -3.78
C GLU A 34 -18.67 3.31 -4.35
N ASN A 35 -19.56 4.01 -3.64
CA ASN A 35 -20.03 5.34 -4.08
C ASN A 35 -19.14 6.49 -3.59
N TRP A 36 -17.97 6.18 -3.03
CA TRP A 36 -16.98 7.11 -2.51
C TRP A 36 -15.57 6.61 -2.84
N LYS A 37 -14.59 7.51 -2.74
CA LYS A 37 -13.18 7.19 -3.00
C LYS A 37 -12.38 7.16 -1.71
N LEU A 38 -11.49 6.17 -1.61
CA LEU A 38 -10.46 6.13 -0.59
C LEU A 38 -9.56 7.36 -0.71
N GLY A 39 -9.36 8.08 0.40
CA GLY A 39 -8.42 9.18 0.47
C GLY A 39 -6.97 8.72 0.43
N GLU A 40 -6.05 9.64 0.14
CA GLU A 40 -4.61 9.37 0.04
C GLU A 40 -3.97 9.25 1.45
N SER A 41 -4.30 8.16 2.15
CA SER A 41 -3.85 7.91 3.52
C SER A 41 -3.46 6.45 3.71
N LEU A 42 -2.29 6.24 4.34
CA LEU A 42 -1.81 4.90 4.73
C LEU A 42 -2.77 4.23 5.72
N ASP A 43 -3.40 5.00 6.62
CA ASP A 43 -4.41 4.48 7.54
C ASP A 43 -5.66 4.01 6.79
N ALA A 44 -6.07 4.76 5.75
CA ALA A 44 -7.21 4.38 4.94
C ALA A 44 -6.92 3.13 4.11
N LEU A 45 -5.69 3.00 3.58
CA LEU A 45 -5.22 1.78 2.92
C LEU A 45 -5.26 0.58 3.86
N ASP A 46 -4.71 0.73 5.07
CA ASP A 46 -4.69 -0.32 6.10
C ASP A 46 -6.12 -0.75 6.49
N ASP A 47 -7.00 0.22 6.74
CA ASP A 47 -8.42 -0.02 7.07
C ASP A 47 -9.16 -0.77 5.96
N MET A 48 -8.93 -0.39 4.69
CA MET A 48 -9.53 -1.04 3.54
C MET A 48 -9.13 -2.51 3.47
N LEU A 49 -7.83 -2.82 3.69
CA LEU A 49 -7.29 -4.18 3.60
C LEU A 49 -7.81 -5.13 4.68
N ARG A 50 -8.40 -4.60 5.77
CA ARG A 50 -9.15 -5.43 6.75
C ARG A 50 -10.44 -6.03 6.18
N GLY A 51 -10.91 -5.57 5.03
CA GLY A 51 -12.00 -6.20 4.27
C GLY A 51 -13.42 -5.85 4.74
N GLY A 52 -13.59 -4.72 5.44
CA GLY A 52 -14.92 -4.22 5.83
C GLY A 52 -15.76 -3.68 4.66
N TYR A 53 -15.10 -3.27 3.58
CA TYR A 53 -15.70 -2.67 2.38
C TYR A 53 -14.83 -2.93 1.14
N GLY A 54 -15.27 -2.43 -0.02
CA GLY A 54 -14.58 -2.60 -1.29
C GLY A 54 -14.66 -4.01 -1.86
N ALA A 55 -13.92 -4.24 -2.94
CA ALA A 55 -13.97 -5.46 -3.76
C ALA A 55 -13.53 -6.74 -3.01
N ILE A 56 -12.93 -6.59 -1.83
CA ILE A 56 -12.49 -7.70 -0.97
C ILE A 56 -13.47 -7.99 0.18
N ARG A 57 -14.55 -7.22 0.32
CA ARG A 57 -15.54 -7.43 1.38
C ARG A 57 -16.14 -8.83 1.32
N GLY A 58 -16.08 -9.54 2.45
CA GLY A 58 -16.65 -10.88 2.59
C GLY A 58 -15.83 -12.00 1.96
N TYR A 59 -14.63 -11.71 1.43
CA TYR A 59 -13.72 -12.73 0.94
C TYR A 59 -12.71 -13.11 2.04
N PRO A 60 -12.65 -14.38 2.46
CA PRO A 60 -11.73 -14.83 3.51
C PRO A 60 -10.28 -14.91 3.03
N CYS A 61 -10.06 -14.95 1.72
CA CYS A 61 -8.75 -14.96 1.08
C CYS A 61 -8.79 -14.13 -0.21
N VAL A 62 -7.79 -13.26 -0.36
CA VAL A 62 -7.60 -12.40 -1.53
C VAL A 62 -6.20 -12.64 -2.07
N LYS A 63 -6.13 -12.98 -3.34
CA LYS A 63 -4.87 -12.95 -4.10
C LYS A 63 -4.71 -11.58 -4.74
N LEU A 64 -3.74 -10.81 -4.26
CA LEU A 64 -3.39 -9.51 -4.83
C LEU A 64 -2.21 -9.68 -5.79
N VAL A 65 -2.49 -9.59 -7.09
CA VAL A 65 -1.45 -9.61 -8.12
C VAL A 65 -0.97 -8.18 -8.36
N TRP A 66 0.31 -7.91 -8.17
CA TRP A 66 0.93 -6.63 -8.50
C TRP A 66 1.87 -6.80 -9.69
N LYS A 67 1.46 -6.31 -10.86
CA LYS A 67 2.27 -6.34 -12.08
C LYS A 67 3.14 -5.09 -12.17
N ASP A 68 4.30 -5.19 -12.82
CA ASP A 68 5.23 -4.10 -13.03
C ASP A 68 5.63 -3.46 -11.68
N ILE A 69 5.83 -4.29 -10.65
CA ILE A 69 6.03 -3.81 -9.28
C ILE A 69 7.32 -2.98 -9.13
N GLY A 70 8.35 -3.27 -9.94
CA GLY A 70 9.59 -2.50 -9.98
C GLY A 70 9.39 -1.04 -10.43
N VAL A 71 8.42 -0.79 -11.32
CA VAL A 71 8.06 0.58 -11.73
C VAL A 71 7.43 1.31 -10.55
N ALA A 72 6.46 0.69 -9.89
CA ALA A 72 5.83 1.26 -8.69
C ALA A 72 6.85 1.48 -7.56
N ARG A 73 7.80 0.56 -7.34
CA ARG A 73 8.89 0.72 -6.36
C ARG A 73 9.72 1.96 -6.65
N SER A 74 10.09 2.16 -7.92
CA SER A 74 10.88 3.32 -8.32
C SER A 74 10.10 4.63 -8.14
N SER A 75 8.83 4.64 -8.53
CA SER A 75 7.94 5.81 -8.42
C SER A 75 7.57 6.17 -6.99
N LEU A 76 7.41 5.18 -6.11
CA LEU A 76 7.01 5.35 -4.69
C LEU A 76 8.22 5.27 -3.74
N GLY A 77 9.43 5.33 -4.27
CA GLY A 77 10.68 5.22 -3.53
C GLY A 77 11.10 6.51 -2.82
N LEU A 78 12.40 6.77 -2.78
CA LEU A 78 13.01 7.87 -2.03
C LEU A 78 12.37 9.25 -2.31
N GLU A 79 12.29 9.66 -3.58
CA GLU A 79 11.83 11.00 -3.95
C GLU A 79 10.35 11.25 -3.61
N ALA A 80 9.49 10.26 -3.85
CA ALA A 80 8.08 10.36 -3.48
C ALA A 80 7.91 10.43 -1.95
N THR A 81 8.69 9.63 -1.22
CA THR A 81 8.66 9.63 0.26
C THR A 81 9.13 10.97 0.82
N ARG A 82 10.22 11.52 0.28
CA ARG A 82 10.71 12.86 0.65
C ARG A 82 9.66 13.93 0.38
N THR A 83 9.03 13.90 -0.79
CA THR A 83 7.97 14.85 -1.17
C THR A 83 6.78 14.76 -0.22
N TYR A 84 6.34 13.53 0.09
CA TYR A 84 5.27 13.26 1.06
C TYR A 84 5.57 13.84 2.45
N LEU A 85 6.76 13.56 2.98
CA LEU A 85 7.16 14.04 4.30
C LEU A 85 7.29 15.58 4.33
N ARG A 86 7.87 16.19 3.29
CA ARG A 86 7.96 17.66 3.18
C ARG A 86 6.59 18.33 3.12
N ALA A 87 5.64 17.77 2.37
CA ALA A 87 4.28 18.29 2.31
C ALA A 87 3.60 18.31 3.70
N LYS A 88 3.91 17.34 4.57
CA LYS A 88 3.41 17.35 5.95
C LYS A 88 4.00 18.48 6.79
N LEU A 89 5.25 18.88 6.55
CA LEU A 89 5.89 20.01 7.23
C LEU A 89 5.23 21.36 6.90
N GLU A 90 4.53 21.47 5.78
CA GLU A 90 3.73 22.65 5.43
C GLU A 90 2.47 22.78 6.30
N ARG A 91 2.12 21.74 7.07
CA ARG A 91 0.96 21.67 7.97
C ARG A 91 1.38 21.34 9.41
N PRO A 92 2.18 22.19 10.06
CA PRO A 92 2.67 21.96 11.42
C PRO A 92 1.54 21.99 12.47
N ASP A 93 0.36 22.49 12.12
CA ASP A 93 -0.85 22.46 12.93
C ASP A 93 -1.46 21.06 13.03
N LEU A 94 -1.20 20.18 12.05
CA LEU A 94 -1.77 18.84 11.95
C LEU A 94 -0.79 17.72 12.26
N TYR A 95 0.51 17.96 12.08
CA TYR A 95 1.52 16.91 12.17
C TYR A 95 2.64 17.24 13.15
N ASN A 96 3.20 16.19 13.74
CA ASN A 96 4.39 16.30 14.59
C ASN A 96 5.63 16.58 13.73
N VAL A 97 6.07 17.84 13.74
CA VAL A 97 7.21 18.33 12.95
C VAL A 97 8.52 17.62 13.31
N ASP A 98 8.80 17.40 14.60
CA ASP A 98 10.04 16.75 15.04
C ASP A 98 10.09 15.31 14.52
N TRP A 99 8.98 14.59 14.66
CA TRP A 99 8.87 13.21 14.16
C TRP A 99 8.99 13.10 12.63
N ILE A 100 8.51 14.10 11.88
CA ILE A 100 8.67 14.13 10.42
C ILE A 100 10.13 14.43 10.04
N ASN A 101 10.78 15.35 10.75
CA ASN A 101 12.19 15.66 10.52
C ASN A 101 13.09 14.45 10.80
N ASP A 102 12.81 13.70 11.86
CA ASP A 102 13.51 12.45 12.17
C ASP A 102 13.35 11.41 11.05
N GLN A 103 12.14 11.26 10.51
CA GLN A 103 11.90 10.38 9.35
C GLN A 103 12.63 10.83 8.10
N LEU A 104 12.63 12.14 7.80
CA LEU A 104 13.41 12.68 6.68
C LEU A 104 14.90 12.40 6.87
N ALA A 105 15.45 12.62 8.06
CA ALA A 105 16.86 12.35 8.35
C ALA A 105 17.19 10.86 8.18
N ALA A 106 16.34 9.96 8.70
CA ALA A 106 16.52 8.52 8.54
C ALA A 106 16.45 8.10 7.07
N LEU A 107 15.51 8.67 6.31
CA LEU A 107 15.34 8.43 4.87
C LEU A 107 16.58 8.87 4.07
N GLU A 108 17.11 10.07 4.31
CA GLU A 108 18.34 10.55 3.66
C GLU A 108 19.58 9.73 4.03
N ALA A 109 19.62 9.18 5.25
CA ALA A 109 20.69 8.28 5.68
C ALA A 109 20.56 6.85 5.12
N GLY A 110 19.48 6.54 4.39
CA GLY A 110 19.20 5.19 3.88
C GLY A 110 18.81 4.18 4.96
N THR A 111 18.41 4.66 6.14
CA THR A 111 17.99 3.86 7.30
C THR A 111 16.48 3.91 7.56
N GLY A 112 15.80 4.88 6.94
CA GLY A 112 14.34 5.04 6.99
C GLY A 112 13.66 4.33 5.84
N GLN A 113 12.37 4.04 6.01
CA GLN A 113 11.56 3.37 4.99
C GLN A 113 11.06 4.35 3.93
N THR A 114 10.98 3.86 2.70
CA THR A 114 10.25 4.49 1.61
C THR A 114 8.75 4.24 1.72
N TYR A 115 7.95 5.06 1.06
CA TYR A 115 6.50 4.91 0.98
C TYR A 115 6.11 3.56 0.40
N PHE A 116 6.86 3.09 -0.60
CA PHE A 116 6.70 1.75 -1.16
C PHE A 116 6.90 0.64 -0.12
N GLU A 117 7.95 0.73 0.70
CA GLU A 117 8.23 -0.27 1.74
C GLU A 117 7.14 -0.27 2.82
N ILE A 118 6.64 0.91 3.20
CA ILE A 118 5.51 1.03 4.14
C ILE A 118 4.26 0.37 3.56
N ILE A 119 3.95 0.55 2.27
CA ILE A 119 2.82 -0.13 1.61
C ILE A 119 2.99 -1.65 1.68
N LEU A 120 4.19 -2.18 1.41
CA LEU A 120 4.44 -3.62 1.48
C LEU A 120 4.29 -4.16 2.90
N GLU A 121 4.77 -3.41 3.91
CA GLU A 121 4.60 -3.78 5.32
C GLU A 121 3.12 -3.82 5.70
N ILE A 122 2.34 -2.81 5.32
CA ILE A 122 0.89 -2.79 5.52
C ILE A 122 0.26 -4.03 4.90
N ILE A 123 0.51 -4.30 3.60
CA ILE A 123 -0.05 -5.47 2.91
C ILE A 123 0.33 -6.77 3.62
N ALA A 124 1.59 -6.92 4.04
CA ALA A 124 2.08 -8.11 4.74
C ALA A 124 1.45 -8.31 6.13
N GLY A 125 0.96 -7.23 6.76
CA GLY A 125 0.22 -7.28 8.02
C GLY A 125 -1.16 -7.93 7.92
N HIS A 126 -1.73 -8.06 6.70
CA HIS A 126 -3.06 -8.65 6.49
C HIS A 126 -2.98 -10.11 6.04
N GLN A 127 -3.21 -11.04 6.96
CA GLN A 127 -3.14 -12.49 6.71
C GLN A 127 -4.13 -13.00 5.64
N SER A 128 -5.19 -12.25 5.37
CA SER A 128 -6.17 -12.55 4.32
C SER A 128 -5.67 -12.23 2.91
N ILE A 129 -4.55 -11.51 2.78
CA ILE A 129 -3.99 -11.06 1.50
C ILE A 129 -2.74 -11.87 1.15
N GLU A 130 -2.78 -12.58 0.02
CA GLU A 130 -1.62 -13.18 -0.63
C GLU A 130 -1.11 -12.24 -1.72
N LEU A 131 0.04 -11.59 -1.49
CA LEU A 131 0.69 -10.74 -2.50
C LEU A 131 1.53 -11.61 -3.46
N VAL A 132 1.25 -11.49 -4.75
CA VAL A 132 2.05 -12.09 -5.83
C VAL A 132 2.50 -10.99 -6.77
N SER A 133 3.79 -10.92 -7.08
CA SER A 133 4.31 -9.98 -8.06
C SER A 133 5.26 -10.63 -9.06
N ASP A 134 5.60 -9.89 -10.09
CA ASP A 134 6.55 -10.28 -11.11
C ASP A 134 8.02 -10.28 -10.64
N GLU A 135 8.33 -9.61 -9.52
CA GLU A 135 9.67 -9.59 -8.92
C GLU A 135 9.78 -10.37 -7.59
N LEU A 136 8.66 -10.62 -6.90
CA LEU A 136 8.65 -11.36 -5.63
C LEU A 136 8.12 -12.78 -5.90
N SER A 137 8.98 -13.78 -5.69
CA SER A 137 8.49 -15.15 -5.49
C SER A 137 7.46 -15.15 -4.34
N PRO A 138 6.41 -15.99 -4.38
CA PRO A 138 5.30 -15.93 -3.43
C PRO A 138 5.82 -15.97 -1.99
N ILE A 139 5.54 -14.90 -1.23
CA ILE A 139 5.85 -14.82 0.20
C ILE A 139 4.88 -15.79 0.88
N MET A 140 5.35 -17.01 1.16
CA MET A 140 4.58 -17.94 1.98
C MET A 140 4.49 -17.38 3.40
N PRO A 141 3.32 -17.40 4.05
CA PRO A 141 3.23 -17.03 5.46
C PRO A 141 4.13 -17.98 6.25
N ALA A 142 5.04 -17.41 7.05
CA ALA A 142 5.82 -18.18 7.99
C ALA A 142 4.82 -18.89 8.93
N HIS A 143 4.65 -20.19 8.74
CA HIS A 143 4.15 -21.05 9.80
C HIS A 143 5.15 -20.94 10.95
N GLN A 144 4.75 -20.23 12.00
CA GLN A 144 5.43 -20.27 13.28
C GLN A 144 4.83 -21.43 14.10
N PRO A 145 5.67 -22.25 14.77
CA PRO A 145 5.25 -23.47 15.45
C PRO A 145 4.28 -23.25 16.61
#